data_AF-A0AAN7AF10-F1
#
_entry.id   AF-A0AAN7AF10-F1
#
_cell.length_a   1.000
_cell.length_b   1.000
_cell.length_c   1.000
_cell.angle_alpha   90.00
_cell.angle_beta   90.00
_cell.angle_gamma   90.00
#
_symmetry.space_group_name_H-M   'P 1'
#
loop_
_entity.id
_entity.type
_entity.pdbx_description
1 polymer ?
#
loop_
_entity_poly.entity_id
_entity_poly.type
_entity_poly.pdbx_seq_one_letter_code
_entity_poly.pdbx_strand_id
1 'polypeptide(L)'
;MATRPEPPAYPDTAAALVEHVSKHPEDWMFYLRNMNGYSVSIEEENATLLATISSLQTENTRSNAVIDYQKEQLNERDERNIERATKAAEKITRLEVEKVQLLAAATPVPLADTAPGTATPAPASRNGSTSLSEKLPDPEKFDGSRANLRRFTQQVYGKMIANADRFPTPQGRLTYVAGRLTGKAY
;
A
#
# COMPACT_ATOMS: atom_id res chain seq x y z
N MET A 1 33.81 -8.72 -9.07
CA MET A 1 34.01 -10.13 -9.44
C MET A 1 35.42 -10.27 -9.99
N ALA A 2 36.20 -11.18 -9.42
CA ALA A 2 37.50 -11.54 -9.98
C ALA A 2 37.27 -12.14 -11.38
N THR A 3 38.14 -11.81 -12.34
CA THR A 3 38.06 -12.39 -13.68
C THR A 3 38.72 -13.77 -13.64
N ARG A 4 38.07 -14.77 -14.23
CA ARG A 4 38.62 -16.13 -14.33
C ARG A 4 39.97 -16.09 -15.09
N PRO A 5 41.07 -16.57 -14.50
CA PRO A 5 42.34 -16.70 -15.20
C PRO A 5 42.23 -17.66 -16.39
N GLU A 6 42.89 -17.32 -17.50
CA GLU A 6 42.98 -18.18 -18.68
C GLU A 6 44.24 -19.04 -18.64
N PRO A 7 44.17 -20.31 -19.08
CA PRO A 7 45.33 -21.17 -19.17
C PRO A 7 46.31 -20.66 -20.25
N PRO A 8 47.62 -20.91 -20.11
CA PRO A 8 48.62 -20.50 -21.10
C PRO A 8 48.42 -21.15 -22.47
N ALA A 9 47.82 -22.34 -22.53
CA ALA A 9 47.50 -23.06 -23.75
C ALA A 9 46.27 -23.96 -23.56
N TYR A 10 45.65 -24.34 -24.68
CA TYR A 10 44.52 -25.27 -24.74
C TYR A 10 44.93 -26.55 -25.51
N PRO A 11 45.79 -27.40 -24.94
CA PRO A 11 46.21 -28.63 -25.60
C PRO A 11 45.07 -29.66 -25.63
N ASP A 12 44.80 -30.22 -26.80
CA ASP A 12 43.75 -31.23 -26.99
C ASP A 12 44.15 -32.64 -26.52
N THR A 13 45.43 -32.85 -26.20
CA THR A 13 45.94 -34.16 -25.72
C THR A 13 46.87 -33.99 -24.52
N ALA A 14 46.91 -35.02 -23.66
CA ALA A 14 47.80 -35.05 -22.51
C ALA A 14 49.28 -34.96 -22.90
N ALA A 15 49.67 -35.57 -24.02
CA ALA A 15 51.04 -35.48 -24.54
C ALA A 15 51.42 -34.04 -24.92
N ALA A 16 50.55 -33.34 -25.64
CA ALA A 16 50.76 -31.94 -25.99
C ALA A 16 50.79 -31.02 -24.75
N LEU A 17 49.99 -31.33 -23.73
CA LEU A 17 50.03 -30.61 -22.45
C LEU A 17 51.38 -30.79 -21.75
N VAL A 18 51.85 -32.04 -21.61
CA VAL A 18 53.13 -32.34 -20.96
C VAL A 18 54.29 -31.66 -21.69
N GLU A 19 54.29 -31.72 -23.02
CA GLU A 19 55.28 -31.02 -23.84
C GLU A 19 55.26 -29.50 -23.60
N HIS A 20 54.07 -28.88 -23.61
CA HIS A 20 53.94 -27.44 -23.40
C HIS A 20 54.31 -27.01 -21.98
N VAL A 21 53.91 -27.76 -20.95
CA VAL A 21 54.27 -27.51 -19.56
C VAL A 21 55.79 -27.60 -19.38
N SER A 22 56.43 -28.57 -20.03
CA SER A 22 57.89 -28.75 -19.95
C SER A 22 58.65 -27.58 -20.58
N LYS A 23 58.08 -26.93 -21.61
CA LYS A 23 58.64 -25.73 -22.25
C LYS A 23 58.32 -24.42 -21.49
N HIS A 24 57.19 -24.38 -20.79
CA HIS A 24 56.65 -23.17 -20.14
C HIS A 24 56.25 -23.39 -18.67
N PRO A 25 57.14 -23.89 -17.80
CA PRO A 25 56.76 -24.28 -16.44
C PRO A 25 56.28 -23.09 -15.58
N GLU A 26 56.90 -21.92 -15.74
CA GLU A 26 56.55 -20.72 -14.97
C GLU A 26 55.16 -20.17 -15.31
N ASP A 27 54.79 -20.17 -16.60
CA ASP A 27 53.48 -19.70 -17.05
C ASP A 27 52.36 -20.58 -16.46
N TRP A 28 52.59 -21.89 -16.42
CA TRP A 28 51.67 -22.85 -15.80
C TRP A 28 51.62 -22.71 -14.28
N MET A 29 52.76 -22.50 -13.60
CA MET A 29 52.79 -22.23 -12.16
C MET A 29 52.03 -20.95 -11.80
N PHE A 30 52.22 -19.88 -12.58
CA PHE A 30 51.49 -18.62 -12.41
C PHE A 30 49.98 -18.80 -12.60
N TYR A 31 49.58 -19.50 -13.68
CA TYR A 31 48.17 -19.82 -13.93
C TYR A 31 47.55 -20.62 -12.78
N LEU A 32 48.19 -21.70 -12.32
CA LEU A 32 47.68 -22.53 -11.24
C LEU A 32 47.53 -21.76 -9.92
N ARG A 33 48.50 -20.91 -9.58
CA ARG A 33 48.43 -20.05 -8.40
C ARG A 33 47.26 -19.07 -8.50
N ASN A 34 47.08 -18.42 -9.64
CA ASN A 34 46.01 -17.46 -9.85
C ASN A 34 44.64 -18.14 -9.89
N MET A 35 44.53 -19.33 -10.48
CA MET A 35 43.31 -20.12 -10.48
C MET A 35 42.92 -20.54 -9.07
N ASN A 36 43.88 -20.92 -8.23
CA ASN A 36 43.60 -21.24 -6.83
C ASN A 36 43.08 -20.00 -6.08
N GLY A 37 43.74 -18.85 -6.24
CA GLY A 37 43.26 -17.60 -5.65
C GLY A 37 41.87 -17.19 -6.15
N TYR A 38 41.60 -17.38 -7.45
CA TYR A 38 40.27 -17.16 -8.03
C TYR A 38 39.23 -18.10 -7.43
N SER A 39 39.53 -19.39 -7.26
CA SER A 39 38.62 -20.37 -6.65
C SER A 39 38.22 -19.95 -5.24
N VAL A 40 39.19 -19.58 -4.40
CA VAL A 40 38.95 -19.09 -3.04
C VAL A 40 38.08 -17.84 -3.05
N SER A 41 38.37 -16.88 -3.95
CA SER A 41 37.56 -15.66 -4.07
C SER A 41 36.10 -15.96 -4.46
N ILE A 42 35.87 -16.92 -5.35
CA ILE A 42 34.52 -17.32 -5.75
C ILE A 42 33.80 -18.08 -4.62
N GLU A 43 34.51 -18.92 -3.88
CA GLU A 43 33.97 -19.62 -2.71
C GLU A 43 33.52 -18.63 -1.62
N GLU A 44 34.34 -17.61 -1.34
CA GLU A 44 33.98 -16.53 -0.42
C GLU A 44 32.76 -15.73 -0.91
N GLU A 45 32.74 -15.34 -2.18
CA GLU A 45 31.59 -14.63 -2.77
C GLU A 45 30.32 -15.48 -2.68
N ASN A 46 30.40 -16.77 -3.01
CA ASN A 46 29.27 -17.69 -2.87
C ASN A 46 28.80 -17.82 -1.42
N ALA A 47 29.72 -17.88 -0.45
CA ALA A 47 29.36 -17.91 0.97
C ALA A 47 28.61 -16.64 1.39
N THR A 48 29.05 -15.46 0.93
CA THR A 48 28.36 -14.19 1.22
C THR A 48 26.98 -14.10 0.55
N LEU A 49 26.86 -14.59 -0.68
CA LEU A 49 25.58 -14.65 -1.39
C LEU A 49 24.60 -15.59 -0.68
N LEU A 50 25.06 -16.76 -0.24
CA LEU A 50 24.23 -17.69 0.53
C LEU A 50 23.76 -17.09 1.86
N ALA A 51 24.65 -16.40 2.58
CA ALA A 51 24.28 -15.70 3.81
C ALA A 51 23.23 -14.60 3.55
N THR A 52 23.38 -13.85 2.46
CA THR A 52 22.44 -12.80 2.06
C THR A 52 21.08 -13.38 1.70
N ILE A 53 21.05 -14.48 0.93
CA ILE A 53 19.81 -15.18 0.57
C ILE A 53 19.08 -15.67 1.83
N SER A 54 19.79 -16.29 2.77
CA SER A 54 19.21 -16.76 4.04
C SER A 54 18.63 -15.61 4.88
N SER A 55 19.34 -14.48 4.95
CA SER A 55 18.85 -13.28 5.63
C SER A 55 17.57 -12.74 4.98
N LEU A 56 17.55 -12.60 3.66
CA LEU A 56 16.37 -12.11 2.93
C LEU A 56 15.18 -13.06 3.06
N GLN A 57 15.41 -14.37 3.06
CA GLN A 57 14.36 -15.36 3.30
C GLN A 57 13.76 -15.20 4.69
N THR A 58 14.60 -14.99 5.72
CA THR A 58 14.16 -14.77 7.09
C THR A 58 13.36 -13.46 7.24
N GLU A 59 13.78 -12.40 6.56
CA GLU A 59 13.05 -11.14 6.57
C GLU A 59 11.70 -11.25 5.85
N ASN A 60 11.65 -11.99 4.73
CA ASN A 60 10.43 -12.21 3.98
C ASN A 60 9.42 -13.05 4.77
N THR A 61 9.85 -14.12 5.42
CA THR A 61 8.96 -14.92 6.31
C THR A 61 8.41 -14.07 7.45
N ARG A 62 9.26 -13.24 8.07
CA ARG A 62 8.82 -12.30 9.11
C ARG A 62 7.80 -11.29 8.59
N SER A 63 8.05 -10.71 7.42
CA SER A 63 7.14 -9.73 6.79
C SER A 63 5.79 -10.35 6.45
N ASN A 64 5.79 -11.58 5.91
CA ASN A 64 4.57 -12.32 5.62
C ASN A 64 3.76 -12.62 6.88
N ALA A 65 4.42 -13.04 7.97
CA ALA A 65 3.74 -13.25 9.25
C ALA A 65 3.06 -11.98 9.80
N VAL A 66 3.70 -10.81 9.63
CA VAL A 66 3.10 -9.52 10.00
C VAL A 66 1.89 -9.18 9.12
N ILE A 67 2.00 -9.40 7.81
CA ILE A 67 0.90 -9.18 6.87
C ILE A 67 -0.30 -10.07 7.22
N ASP A 68 -0.05 -11.35 7.50
CA ASP A 68 -1.11 -12.30 7.85
C ASP A 68 -1.78 -11.92 9.17
N TYR A 69 -1.01 -11.53 10.18
CA TYR A 69 -1.56 -10.99 11.42
C TYR A 69 -2.43 -9.74 11.19
N GLN A 70 -1.99 -8.80 10.36
CA GLN A 70 -2.76 -7.59 10.05
C GLN A 70 -4.06 -7.90 9.30
N LYS A 71 -4.03 -8.86 8.37
CA LYS A 71 -5.24 -9.32 7.67
C LYS A 71 -6.24 -9.90 8.64
N GLU A 72 -5.79 -10.75 9.58
CA GLU A 72 -6.66 -11.34 10.60
C GLU A 72 -7.31 -10.25 11.48
N GLN A 73 -6.51 -9.28 11.95
CA GLN A 73 -7.03 -8.17 12.75
C GLN A 73 -8.05 -7.30 12.00
N LEU A 74 -7.85 -7.09 10.70
CA LEU A 74 -8.84 -6.38 9.88
C LEU A 74 -10.13 -7.18 9.74
N ASN A 75 -10.02 -8.49 9.48
CA ASN A 75 -11.16 -9.37 9.34
C ASN A 75 -12.00 -9.41 10.63
N GLU A 76 -11.36 -9.60 11.79
CA GLU A 76 -12.02 -9.56 13.10
C GLU A 76 -12.73 -8.21 13.33
N ARG A 77 -12.08 -7.10 12.96
CA ARG A 77 -12.65 -5.76 13.14
C ARG A 77 -13.86 -5.55 12.24
N ASP A 78 -13.78 -6.01 10.99
CA ASP A 78 -14.86 -5.88 10.03
C ASP A 78 -16.05 -6.77 10.43
N GLU A 79 -15.81 -7.98 10.92
CA GLU A 79 -16.85 -8.85 11.48
C GLU A 79 -17.56 -8.20 12.68
N ARG A 80 -16.80 -7.65 13.64
CA ARG A 80 -17.38 -6.91 14.78
C ARG A 80 -18.18 -5.68 14.34
N ASN A 81 -17.73 -4.98 13.30
CA ASN A 81 -18.43 -3.83 12.75
C ASN A 81 -19.74 -4.23 12.07
N ILE A 82 -19.73 -5.33 11.31
CA ILE A 82 -20.94 -5.92 10.71
C ILE A 82 -21.91 -6.30 11.82
N GLU A 83 -21.47 -7.01 12.86
CA GLU A 83 -22.33 -7.43 13.97
C GLU A 83 -22.96 -6.24 14.70
N ARG A 84 -22.21 -5.16 14.90
CA ARG A 84 -22.76 -3.92 15.49
C ARG A 84 -23.78 -3.25 14.58
N ALA A 85 -23.51 -3.22 13.28
CA ALA A 85 -24.43 -2.65 12.29
C ALA A 85 -25.72 -3.47 12.19
N THR A 86 -25.65 -4.81 12.20
CA THR A 86 -26.83 -5.67 12.19
C THR A 86 -27.67 -5.50 13.45
N LYS A 87 -27.06 -5.51 14.64
CA LYS A 87 -27.76 -5.24 15.91
C LYS A 87 -28.42 -3.86 15.94
N ALA A 88 -27.76 -2.84 15.40
CA ALA A 88 -28.34 -1.50 15.30
C ALA A 88 -29.52 -1.47 14.33
N ALA A 89 -29.40 -2.13 13.16
CA ALA A 89 -30.48 -2.23 12.19
C ALA A 89 -31.70 -2.97 12.76
N GLU A 90 -31.50 -4.11 13.43
CA GLU A 90 -32.57 -4.86 14.10
C GLU A 90 -33.31 -4.01 15.15
N LYS A 91 -32.55 -3.22 15.93
CA LYS A 91 -33.14 -2.30 16.92
C LYS A 91 -33.97 -1.21 16.24
N ILE A 92 -33.51 -0.63 15.13
CA ILE A 92 -34.26 0.36 14.35
C ILE A 92 -35.55 -0.26 13.83
N THR A 93 -35.48 -1.44 13.19
CA THR A 93 -36.65 -2.14 12.67
C THR A 93 -37.68 -2.41 13.77
N ARG A 94 -37.23 -2.84 14.97
CA ARG A 94 -38.13 -3.06 16.11
C ARG A 94 -38.84 -1.78 16.55
N LEU A 95 -38.10 -0.67 16.66
CA LEU A 95 -38.67 0.63 17.04
C LEU A 95 -39.62 1.17 15.96
N GLU A 96 -39.35 0.93 14.68
CA GLU A 96 -40.26 1.29 13.58
C GLU A 96 -41.56 0.50 13.64
N VAL A 97 -41.50 -0.82 13.90
CA VAL A 97 -42.70 -1.66 14.09
C VAL A 97 -43.54 -1.18 15.28
N GLU A 98 -42.89 -0.88 16.42
CA GLU A 98 -43.57 -0.32 17.60
C GLU A 98 -44.22 1.04 17.30
N LYS A 99 -43.51 1.92 16.58
CA LYS A 99 -44.04 3.22 16.16
C LYS A 99 -45.27 3.09 15.27
N VAL A 100 -45.28 2.15 14.32
CA VAL A 100 -46.43 1.88 13.44
C VAL A 100 -47.62 1.35 14.25
N GLN A 101 -47.40 0.45 15.21
CA GLN A 101 -48.47 -0.05 16.08
C GLN A 101 -49.08 1.04 16.96
N LEU A 102 -48.26 1.94 17.52
CA LEU A 102 -48.74 3.09 18.30
C LEU A 102 -49.55 4.07 17.45
N LEU A 103 -49.13 4.33 16.20
CA LEU A 103 -49.89 5.15 15.26
C LEU A 103 -51.22 4.53 14.86
N ALA A 104 -51.27 3.20 14.68
CA ALA A 104 -52.51 2.47 14.38
C ALA A 104 -53.48 2.45 15.58
N ALA A 105 -52.96 2.35 16.81
CA ALA A 105 -53.76 2.43 18.04
C ALA A 105 -54.29 3.84 18.32
N ALA A 106 -53.66 4.89 17.79
CA ALA A 106 -54.07 6.28 17.93
C ALA A 106 -55.12 6.74 16.90
N THR A 107 -55.66 5.83 16.07
CA THR A 107 -56.74 6.16 15.12
C THR A 107 -58.03 6.48 15.89
N PRO A 108 -58.54 7.73 15.88
CA PRO A 108 -59.79 8.06 16.57
C PRO A 108 -60.99 7.58 15.76
N VAL A 109 -62.03 7.15 16.48
CA VAL A 109 -63.38 6.88 15.97
C VAL A 109 -63.89 8.10 15.17
N PRO A 110 -64.50 7.93 13.97
CA PRO A 110 -65.01 9.06 13.20
C PRO A 110 -66.31 9.55 13.84
N LEU A 111 -66.26 10.74 14.44
CA LEU A 111 -67.45 11.56 14.68
C LEU A 111 -67.53 12.60 13.57
N ALA A 112 -68.62 12.54 12.82
CA ALA A 112 -69.07 13.58 11.91
C ALA A 112 -69.16 14.92 12.67
N ASP A 113 -68.67 16.02 12.09
CA ASP A 113 -69.52 17.05 11.47
C ASP A 113 -68.71 18.28 11.02
N THR A 114 -69.16 18.89 9.91
CA THR A 114 -69.02 20.29 9.46
C THR A 114 -67.64 20.93 9.14
N ALA A 115 -67.55 21.47 7.91
CA ALA A 115 -66.48 22.30 7.31
C ALA A 115 -66.55 23.80 7.77
N PRO A 116 -65.82 24.80 7.19
CA PRO A 116 -64.57 24.83 6.43
C PRO A 116 -63.53 25.90 6.91
N GLY A 117 -62.25 25.62 6.65
CA GLY A 117 -61.30 26.56 6.02
C GLY A 117 -60.86 27.85 6.72
N THR A 118 -59.70 27.80 7.40
CA THR A 118 -58.70 28.90 7.39
C THR A 118 -57.32 28.33 7.76
N ALA A 119 -56.38 28.31 6.81
CA ALA A 119 -54.97 28.08 7.09
C ALA A 119 -54.09 28.97 6.21
N THR A 120 -53.38 29.87 6.87
CA THR A 120 -52.19 30.63 6.43
C THR A 120 -51.08 30.23 7.43
N PRO A 121 -49.77 30.35 7.14
CA PRO A 121 -48.97 30.08 5.95
C PRO A 121 -48.05 28.84 6.14
N ALA A 122 -47.43 28.38 5.06
CA ALA A 122 -46.41 27.32 5.07
C ALA A 122 -45.12 27.74 5.83
N PRO A 123 -44.48 26.84 6.61
CA PRO A 123 -43.18 27.11 7.18
C PRO A 123 -42.06 26.88 6.14
N ALA A 124 -41.23 27.91 6.07
CA ALA A 124 -39.94 28.07 5.39
C ALA A 124 -39.23 26.79 4.89
N SER A 125 -38.94 26.81 3.58
CA SER A 125 -37.85 26.06 2.96
C SER A 125 -36.54 26.34 3.71
N ARG A 126 -36.04 25.36 4.47
CA ARG A 126 -34.64 25.36 4.92
C ARG A 126 -33.78 25.03 3.70
N ASN A 127 -33.30 26.08 3.05
CA ASN A 127 -32.17 25.98 2.14
C ASN A 127 -30.97 25.52 2.98
N GLY A 128 -30.62 24.24 2.90
CA GLY A 128 -29.39 23.71 3.47
C GLY A 128 -28.21 24.33 2.75
N SER A 129 -27.59 25.35 3.34
CA SER A 129 -26.30 25.84 2.87
C SER A 129 -25.26 24.76 3.15
N THR A 130 -24.82 24.04 2.13
CA THR A 130 -23.59 23.25 2.18
C THR A 130 -22.42 24.21 2.24
N SER A 131 -22.02 24.60 3.46
CA SER A 131 -20.80 25.37 3.69
C SER A 131 -19.60 24.47 3.36
N LEU A 132 -19.12 24.54 2.12
CA LEU A 132 -17.87 23.90 1.71
C LEU A 132 -16.71 24.47 2.52
N SER A 133 -15.76 23.61 2.89
CA SER A 133 -14.56 24.02 3.62
C SER A 133 -13.77 25.09 2.85
N GLU A 134 -13.16 26.01 3.61
CA GLU A 134 -12.28 27.03 3.06
C GLU A 134 -11.14 26.37 2.27
N LYS A 135 -10.87 26.90 1.07
CA LYS A 135 -9.88 26.32 0.17
C LYS A 135 -8.49 26.68 0.68
N LEU A 136 -7.84 25.77 1.41
CA LEU A 136 -6.42 25.90 1.75
C LEU A 136 -5.57 26.06 0.48
N PRO A 137 -4.40 26.72 0.56
CA PRO A 137 -3.47 26.76 -0.55
C PRO A 137 -3.05 25.33 -0.95
N ASP A 138 -2.85 25.14 -2.25
CA ASP A 138 -2.45 23.84 -2.76
C ASP A 138 -0.95 23.60 -2.47
N PRO A 139 -0.55 22.34 -2.18
CA PRO A 139 0.86 21.99 -2.00
C PRO A 139 1.66 22.22 -3.28
N GLU A 140 2.94 22.48 -3.08
CA GLU A 140 3.93 22.60 -4.16
C GLU A 140 4.02 21.29 -4.94
N LYS A 141 4.29 21.38 -6.26
CA LYS A 141 4.43 20.18 -7.09
C LYS A 141 5.68 19.40 -6.67
N PHE A 142 5.59 18.08 -6.67
CA PHE A 142 6.66 17.18 -6.28
C PHE A 142 7.40 16.63 -7.50
N ASP A 143 8.70 16.86 -7.55
CA ASP A 143 9.59 16.53 -8.68
C ASP A 143 10.25 15.15 -8.58
N GLY A 144 10.10 14.47 -7.44
CA GLY A 144 10.76 13.19 -7.14
C GLY A 144 11.95 13.30 -6.19
N SER A 145 12.29 14.50 -5.71
CA SER A 145 13.40 14.69 -4.78
C SER A 145 13.11 14.09 -3.39
N ARG A 146 13.93 13.13 -2.94
CA ARG A 146 13.79 12.50 -1.62
C ARG A 146 13.86 13.50 -0.45
N ALA A 147 14.58 14.60 -0.60
CA ALA A 147 14.67 15.64 0.43
C ALA A 147 13.30 16.31 0.70
N ASN A 148 12.48 16.43 -0.34
CA ASN A 148 11.18 17.10 -0.27
C ASN A 148 10.01 16.13 -0.05
N LEU A 149 10.26 14.82 -0.10
CA LEU A 149 9.21 13.79 0.01
C LEU A 149 8.42 13.91 1.32
N ARG A 150 9.11 14.05 2.46
CA ARG A 150 8.46 14.16 3.77
C ARG A 150 7.54 15.39 3.86
N ARG A 151 8.02 16.54 3.38
CA ARG A 151 7.27 17.80 3.36
C ARG A 151 6.04 17.68 2.45
N PHE A 152 6.23 17.14 1.25
CA PHE A 152 5.14 16.92 0.29
C PHE A 152 4.04 16.01 0.85
N THR A 153 4.39 14.85 1.41
CA THR A 153 3.43 13.91 1.98
C THR A 153 2.63 14.52 3.12
N GLN A 154 3.28 15.28 4.01
CA GLN A 154 2.60 15.98 5.10
C GLN A 154 1.62 17.04 4.60
N GLN A 155 2.01 17.83 3.60
CA GLN A 155 1.14 18.87 3.04
C GLN A 155 -0.07 18.27 2.30
N VAL A 156 0.15 17.20 1.52
CA VAL A 156 -0.93 16.47 0.85
C VAL A 156 -1.89 15.87 1.88
N TYR A 157 -1.37 15.23 2.93
CA TYR A 157 -2.20 14.63 3.96
C TYR A 157 -3.01 15.70 4.72
N GLY A 158 -2.38 16.82 5.09
CA GLY A 158 -3.07 17.94 5.71
C GLY A 158 -4.16 18.54 4.83
N LYS A 159 -3.89 18.72 3.53
CA LYS A 159 -4.87 19.19 2.55
C LYS A 159 -6.08 18.25 2.43
N MET A 160 -5.83 16.94 2.44
CA MET A 160 -6.89 15.93 2.34
C MET A 160 -7.78 15.86 3.57
N ILE A 161 -7.21 16.08 4.77
CA ILE A 161 -7.99 16.13 6.01
C ILE A 161 -8.83 17.41 6.06
N ALA A 162 -8.21 18.56 5.79
CA ALA A 162 -8.88 19.84 5.92
C ALA A 162 -9.93 20.10 4.83
N ASN A 163 -9.74 19.54 3.63
CA ASN A 163 -10.69 19.59 2.53
C ASN A 163 -11.31 18.21 2.23
N ALA A 164 -11.64 17.46 3.28
CA ALA A 164 -12.24 16.12 3.16
C ALA A 164 -13.56 16.13 2.37
N ASP A 165 -14.31 17.23 2.44
CA ASP A 165 -15.53 17.49 1.68
C ASP A 165 -15.29 17.58 0.15
N ARG A 166 -14.10 18.01 -0.28
CA ARG A 166 -13.73 18.13 -1.70
C ARG A 166 -13.12 16.86 -2.28
N PHE A 167 -12.60 15.97 -1.42
CA PHE A 167 -12.03 14.69 -1.83
C PHE A 167 -12.68 13.50 -1.11
N PRO A 168 -13.99 13.27 -1.33
CA PRO A 168 -14.73 12.25 -0.59
C PRO A 168 -14.32 10.82 -0.99
N THR A 169 -13.88 10.62 -2.24
CA THR A 169 -13.53 9.29 -2.75
C THR A 169 -12.01 9.05 -2.70
N PRO A 170 -11.57 7.81 -2.39
CA PRO A 170 -10.17 7.41 -2.51
C PRO A 170 -9.58 7.69 -3.91
N GLN A 171 -10.34 7.45 -4.97
CA GLN A 171 -9.94 7.68 -6.35
C GLN A 171 -9.74 9.18 -6.64
N GLY A 172 -10.62 10.06 -6.11
CA GLY A 172 -10.46 11.51 -6.23
C GLY A 172 -9.21 12.02 -5.51
N ARG A 173 -8.89 11.44 -4.35
CA ARG A 173 -7.64 11.73 -3.62
C ARG A 173 -6.41 11.35 -4.44
N LEU A 174 -6.38 10.14 -5.01
CA LEU A 174 -5.26 9.68 -5.86
C LEU A 174 -5.09 10.55 -7.10
N THR A 175 -6.19 10.88 -7.78
CA THR A 175 -6.17 11.74 -8.97
C THR A 175 -5.60 13.12 -8.67
N TYR A 176 -5.96 13.70 -7.52
CA TYR A 176 -5.40 14.97 -7.08
C TYR A 176 -3.90 14.87 -6.79
N VAL A 177 -3.47 13.81 -6.09
CA VAL A 177 -2.04 13.60 -5.79
C VAL A 177 -1.25 13.45 -7.09
N ALA A 178 -1.74 12.67 -8.05
CA ALA A 178 -1.13 12.52 -9.36
C ALA A 178 -0.96 13.86 -10.09
N GLY A 179 -1.96 14.75 -10.04
CA GLY A 179 -1.88 16.11 -10.59
C GLY A 179 -0.87 17.03 -9.88
N ARG A 180 -0.31 16.61 -8.74
CA ARG A 180 0.74 17.32 -8.01
C ARG A 180 2.12 16.71 -8.20
N LEU A 181 2.26 15.63 -8.96
CA LEU A 181 3.55 15.07 -9.33
C LEU A 181 4.06 15.75 -10.62
N THR A 182 5.37 15.85 -10.77
CA THR A 182 6.04 16.42 -11.95
C THR A 182 7.40 15.75 -12.14
N GLY A 183 8.00 15.90 -13.32
CA GLY A 183 9.37 15.42 -13.58
C GLY A 183 9.49 13.90 -13.43
N LYS A 184 10.42 13.43 -12.58
CA LYS A 184 10.66 12.00 -12.36
C LYS A 184 9.59 11.31 -11.52
N ALA A 185 8.72 12.08 -10.88
CA ALA A 185 7.68 11.57 -10.00
C ALA A 185 6.34 11.29 -10.70
N TYR A 186 6.17 11.73 -11.95
CA TYR A 186 4.98 11.47 -12.78
C TYR A 186 5.31 10.43 -13.84
#